data_AF-A0A7R9UGI6-F1
#
_entry.id   AF-A0A7R9UGI6-F1
#
_cell.length_a   1.000
_cell.length_b   1.000
_cell.length_c   1.000
_cell.angle_alpha   90.00
_cell.angle_beta   90.00
_cell.angle_gamma   90.00
#
_symmetry.space_group_name_H-M   'P 1'
#
loop_
_entity.id
_entity.type
_entity.pdbx_description
1 polymer ?
#
loop_
_entity_poly.entity_id
_entity_poly.type
_entity_poly.pdbx_seq_one_letter_code
_entity_poly.pdbx_strand_id
1 'polypeptide(L)'
;AAGAASAGGGPHNGALAPILEVVTALAVDLRSEFYPEPFESLVRTLAELLDPADADALELTFQTLSYLFKYLLRPLLADLSRPFQLLAPMLAHAKPHVRRFAAESFAYLLRKCPAAELDDVVSRMLDDAQ
;
A
#
# COMPACT_ATOMS: atom_id res chain seq x y z
N ALA A 1 7.92 -23.19 35.30
CA ALA A 1 7.05 -23.90 34.34
C ALA A 1 6.06 -22.88 33.80
N ALA A 2 5.89 -22.59 32.53
CA ALA A 2 6.46 -22.97 31.23
C ALA A 2 6.16 -21.72 30.36
N GLY A 3 6.98 -21.24 29.44
CA GLY A 3 7.71 -21.96 28.41
C GLY A 3 7.33 -21.29 27.08
N ALA A 4 8.33 -20.69 26.44
CA ALA A 4 8.44 -20.42 25.00
C ALA A 4 7.37 -19.54 24.32
N ALA A 5 7.76 -18.29 24.02
CA ALA A 5 7.46 -17.70 22.71
C ALA A 5 8.77 -17.11 22.18
N SER A 6 9.22 -17.73 21.10
CA SER A 6 10.51 -17.62 20.43
C SER A 6 11.06 -16.20 20.31
N ALA A 7 12.24 -16.01 20.91
CA ALA A 7 13.25 -15.10 20.41
C ALA A 7 13.68 -15.56 19.00
N GLY A 8 13.09 -14.94 17.99
CA GLY A 8 13.53 -14.98 16.60
C GLY A 8 13.92 -13.57 16.14
N GLY A 9 14.74 -12.89 16.94
CA GLY A 9 15.21 -11.54 16.64
C GLY A 9 16.27 -11.56 15.54
N GLY A 10 15.84 -11.32 14.30
CA GLY A 10 16.69 -10.57 13.38
C GLY A 10 16.87 -9.15 13.92
N PRO A 11 18.07 -8.55 13.84
CA PRO A 11 18.19 -7.13 14.10
C PRO A 11 17.40 -6.38 13.01
N HIS A 12 17.01 -5.13 13.29
CA HIS A 12 16.38 -4.19 12.35
C HIS A 12 14.86 -4.40 12.12
N ASN A 13 13.99 -3.80 12.98
CA ASN A 13 13.01 -2.80 12.49
C ASN A 13 12.15 -2.06 13.56
N GLY A 14 12.65 -1.83 14.79
CA GLY A 14 11.88 -1.06 15.79
C GLY A 14 11.53 0.39 15.38
N ALA A 15 12.10 0.88 14.29
CA ALA A 15 11.89 2.22 13.76
C ALA A 15 10.81 2.30 12.66
N LEU A 16 10.43 1.19 11.99
CA LEU A 16 9.47 1.26 10.89
C LEU A 16 8.10 1.73 11.36
N ALA A 17 7.57 1.14 12.44
CA ALA A 17 6.28 1.55 12.99
C ALA A 17 6.20 3.06 13.28
N PRO A 18 7.11 3.68 14.06
CA PRO A 18 7.04 5.12 14.31
C PRO A 18 7.29 5.96 13.05
N ILE A 19 8.12 5.50 12.11
CA ILE A 19 8.33 6.21 10.83
C ILE A 19 7.03 6.22 10.02
N LEU A 20 6.35 5.07 9.89
CA LEU A 20 5.08 4.97 9.17
C LEU A 20 3.99 5.80 9.83
N GLU A 21 3.95 5.86 11.16
CA GLU A 21 3.02 6.74 11.89
C GLU A 21 3.25 8.22 11.56
N VAL A 22 4.51 8.69 11.61
CA VAL A 22 4.87 10.08 11.29
C VAL A 22 4.54 10.40 9.83
N VAL A 23 4.87 9.50 8.89
CA VAL A 23 4.56 9.69 7.48
C VAL A 23 3.05 9.75 7.24
N THR A 24 2.27 8.90 7.93
CA THR A 24 0.81 8.92 7.84
C THR A 24 0.26 10.24 8.37
N ALA A 25 0.73 10.70 9.53
CA ALA A 25 0.33 11.99 10.10
C ALA A 25 0.67 13.15 9.14
N LEU A 26 1.87 13.16 8.56
CA LEU A 26 2.29 14.16 7.59
C LEU A 26 1.40 14.17 6.34
N ALA A 27 1.07 13.00 5.80
CA ALA A 27 0.19 12.89 4.64
C ALA A 27 -1.24 13.41 4.95
N VAL A 28 -1.73 13.19 6.18
CA VAL A 28 -3.03 13.73 6.63
C VAL A 28 -3.02 15.24 6.75
N ASP A 29 -1.90 15.81 7.19
CA ASP A 29 -1.73 17.25 7.33
C ASP A 29 -1.60 17.95 5.96
N LEU A 30 -0.80 17.36 5.05
CA LEU A 30 -0.57 17.89 3.70
C LEU A 30 -1.75 17.66 2.75
N ARG A 31 -2.54 16.59 2.96
CA ARG A 31 -3.71 16.23 2.15
C ARG A 31 -3.38 16.14 0.65
N SER A 32 -3.97 17.01 -0.16
CA SER A 32 -3.76 17.03 -1.61
C SER A 32 -2.32 17.33 -2.00
N GLU A 33 -1.58 18.09 -1.19
CA GLU A 33 -0.18 18.41 -1.46
C GLU A 33 0.75 17.19 -1.33
N PHE A 34 0.27 16.12 -0.71
CA PHE A 34 0.99 14.85 -0.64
C PHE A 34 0.91 14.03 -1.93
N TYR A 35 0.11 14.48 -2.90
CA TYR A 35 -0.11 13.81 -4.18
C TYR A 35 0.21 14.76 -5.35
N PRO A 36 0.84 14.30 -6.45
CA PRO A 36 1.18 12.92 -6.77
C PRO A 36 2.54 12.48 -6.22
N GLU A 37 3.60 13.25 -6.47
CA GLU A 37 5.00 12.80 -6.32
C GLU A 37 5.38 12.27 -4.92
N PRO A 38 5.02 12.94 -3.80
CA PRO A 38 5.41 12.44 -2.47
C PRO A 38 4.81 11.06 -2.16
N PHE A 39 3.53 10.87 -2.54
CA PHE A 39 2.85 9.59 -2.43
C PHE A 39 3.51 8.52 -3.31
N GLU A 40 3.77 8.81 -4.59
CA GLU A 40 4.39 7.82 -5.50
C GLU A 40 5.77 7.38 -5.00
N SER A 41 6.59 8.33 -4.55
CA SER A 41 7.92 8.08 -3.98
C SER A 41 7.84 7.22 -2.72
N LEU A 42 6.88 7.52 -1.82
CA LEU A 42 6.66 6.72 -0.62
C LEU A 42 6.28 5.28 -0.96
N VAL A 43 5.30 5.07 -1.84
CA VAL A 43 4.84 3.72 -2.20
C VAL A 43 5.97 2.89 -2.82
N ARG A 44 6.78 3.50 -3.70
CA ARG A 44 7.96 2.83 -4.29
C ARG A 44 8.99 2.46 -3.23
N THR A 45 9.31 3.39 -2.34
CA THR A 45 10.27 3.16 -1.24
C THR A 45 9.77 2.04 -0.31
N LEU A 46 8.48 2.03 0.03
CA LEU A 46 7.87 0.97 0.84
C LEU A 46 7.94 -0.38 0.13
N ALA A 47 7.65 -0.43 -1.18
CA ALA A 47 7.73 -1.66 -1.96
C ALA A 47 9.16 -2.21 -2.05
N GLU A 48 10.17 -1.35 -2.15
CA GLU A 48 11.59 -1.73 -2.19
C GLU A 48 12.11 -2.22 -0.82
N LEU A 49 11.64 -1.62 0.27
CA LEU A 49 12.04 -1.98 1.64
C LEU A 49 11.26 -3.17 2.22
N LEU A 50 10.22 -3.61 1.53
CA LEU A 50 9.35 -4.67 2.01
C LEU A 50 10.07 -6.03 1.98
N ASP A 51 10.41 -6.58 3.14
CA ASP A 51 10.84 -7.97 3.24
C ASP A 51 9.60 -8.89 3.29
N PRO A 52 9.37 -9.76 2.28
CA PRO A 52 8.23 -10.65 2.27
C PRO A 52 8.24 -11.72 3.38
N ALA A 53 9.36 -11.93 4.07
CA ALA A 53 9.49 -12.84 5.21
C ALA A 53 9.11 -12.20 6.55
N ASP A 54 9.08 -10.87 6.64
CA ASP A 54 8.70 -10.13 7.84
C ASP A 54 7.20 -9.82 7.82
N ALA A 55 6.42 -10.64 8.51
CA ALA A 55 4.97 -10.52 8.57
C ALA A 55 4.50 -9.22 9.24
N ASP A 56 5.23 -8.75 10.26
CA ASP A 56 4.87 -7.56 11.02
C ASP A 56 5.12 -6.31 10.16
N ALA A 57 6.25 -6.25 9.46
CA ALA A 57 6.54 -5.17 8.51
C ALA A 57 5.53 -5.13 7.36
N LEU A 58 5.12 -6.30 6.84
CA LEU A 58 4.08 -6.41 5.83
C LEU A 58 2.74 -5.84 6.30
N GLU A 59 2.27 -6.26 7.45
CA GLU A 59 1.01 -5.79 8.02
C GLU A 59 1.04 -4.27 8.23
N LEU A 60 2.09 -3.76 8.87
CA LEU A 60 2.27 -2.33 9.09
C LEU A 60 2.28 -1.54 7.78
N THR A 61 3.01 -2.01 6.77
CA THR A 61 3.10 -1.35 5.45
C THR A 61 1.74 -1.26 4.77
N PHE A 62 1.01 -2.36 4.67
CA PHE A 62 -0.30 -2.37 4.01
C PHE A 62 -1.39 -1.68 4.82
N GLN A 63 -1.27 -1.66 6.15
CA GLN A 63 -2.12 -0.85 7.01
C GLN A 63 -1.89 0.64 6.74
N THR A 64 -0.65 1.09 6.64
CA THR A 64 -0.30 2.46 6.27
C THR A 64 -0.79 2.82 4.87
N LEU A 65 -0.58 1.96 3.87
CA LEU A 65 -1.12 2.17 2.52
C LEU A 65 -2.65 2.33 2.53
N SER A 66 -3.35 1.47 3.26
CA SER A 66 -4.81 1.55 3.40
C SER A 66 -5.27 2.86 4.06
N TYR A 67 -4.53 3.33 5.07
CA TYR A 67 -4.76 4.65 5.67
C TYR A 67 -4.55 5.78 4.66
N LEU A 68 -3.44 5.78 3.92
CA LEU A 68 -3.16 6.78 2.89
C LEU A 68 -4.25 6.80 1.81
N PHE A 69 -4.71 5.64 1.34
CA PHE A 69 -5.80 5.54 0.37
C PHE A 69 -7.09 6.16 0.88
N LYS A 70 -7.38 6.04 2.18
CA LYS A 70 -8.53 6.68 2.80
C LYS A 70 -8.42 8.21 2.77
N TYR A 71 -7.25 8.77 3.04
CA TYR A 71 -7.06 10.23 3.10
C TYR A 71 -6.89 10.88 1.72
N LEU A 72 -6.24 10.20 0.80
CA LEU A 72 -6.01 10.63 -0.57
C LEU A 72 -7.09 10.10 -1.52
N LEU A 73 -8.25 9.69 -1.00
CA LEU A 73 -9.26 9.00 -1.78
C LEU A 73 -9.72 9.79 -3.01
N ARG A 74 -9.94 11.10 -2.85
CA ARG A 74 -10.39 11.96 -3.96
C ARG A 74 -9.39 12.03 -5.11
N PRO A 75 -8.11 12.41 -4.91
CA PRO A 75 -7.14 12.42 -6.00
C PRO A 75 -6.86 11.01 -6.57
N LEU A 76 -6.89 9.95 -5.74
CA LEU A 76 -6.70 8.59 -6.23
C LEU A 76 -7.86 8.09 -7.11
N LEU A 77 -9.11 8.46 -6.80
CA LEU A 77 -10.25 8.08 -7.63
C LEU A 77 -10.31 8.86 -8.96
N ALA A 78 -9.71 10.05 -9.02
CA ALA A 78 -9.63 10.82 -10.28
C ALA A 78 -8.77 10.11 -11.33
N ASP A 79 -7.77 9.34 -10.90
CA ASP A 79 -6.90 8.55 -11.78
C ASP A 79 -6.44 7.27 -11.06
N LEU A 80 -7.25 6.21 -11.18
CA LEU A 80 -6.98 4.90 -10.57
C LEU A 80 -5.85 4.11 -11.26
N SER A 81 -5.45 4.49 -12.48
CA SER A 81 -4.35 3.83 -13.19
C SER A 81 -3.02 4.05 -12.47
N ARG A 82 -2.79 5.23 -11.88
CA ARG A 82 -1.58 5.53 -11.11
C ARG A 82 -1.35 4.62 -9.90
N PRO A 83 -2.27 4.54 -8.91
CA PRO A 83 -2.09 3.62 -7.79
C PRO A 83 -2.04 2.16 -8.24
N PHE A 84 -2.73 1.79 -9.33
CA PHE A 84 -2.60 0.44 -9.89
C PHE A 84 -1.18 0.15 -10.37
N GLN A 85 -0.59 1.02 -11.19
CA GLN A 85 0.78 0.85 -11.70
C GLN A 85 1.81 0.80 -10.55
N LEU A 86 1.62 1.58 -9.49
CA LEU A 86 2.48 1.54 -8.31
C LEU A 86 2.36 0.23 -7.53
N LEU A 87 1.14 -0.33 -7.43
CA LEU A 87 0.90 -1.59 -6.73
C LEU A 87 1.15 -2.83 -7.62
N ALA A 88 1.23 -2.67 -8.95
CA ALA A 88 1.37 -3.77 -9.90
C ALA A 88 2.53 -4.74 -9.55
N PRO A 89 3.73 -4.28 -9.15
CA PRO A 89 4.80 -5.19 -8.71
C PRO A 89 4.42 -6.03 -7.49
N MET A 90 3.67 -5.45 -6.54
CA MET A 90 3.19 -6.16 -5.33
C MET A 90 2.02 -7.10 -5.65
N LEU A 91 1.16 -6.72 -6.60
CA LEU A 91 0.05 -7.56 -7.10
C LEU A 91 0.56 -8.77 -7.90
N ALA A 92 1.66 -8.62 -8.63
CA ALA A 92 2.32 -9.69 -9.38
C ALA A 92 3.41 -10.43 -8.57
N HIS A 93 3.55 -10.14 -7.28
CA HIS A 93 4.65 -10.63 -6.46
C HIS A 93 4.65 -12.17 -6.33
N ALA A 94 5.84 -12.79 -6.24
CA ALA A 94 5.96 -14.25 -6.18
C ALA A 94 5.27 -14.86 -4.94
N LYS A 95 5.27 -14.14 -3.81
CA LYS A 95 4.69 -14.59 -2.55
C LYS A 95 3.17 -14.34 -2.49
N PRO A 96 2.34 -15.38 -2.24
CA PRO A 96 0.88 -15.23 -2.26
C PRO A 96 0.29 -14.24 -1.25
N HIS A 97 0.87 -14.14 -0.05
CA HIS A 97 0.38 -13.24 0.99
C HIS A 97 0.62 -11.77 0.64
N VAL A 98 1.75 -11.43 0.01
CA VAL A 98 2.02 -10.06 -0.50
C VAL A 98 0.97 -9.68 -1.55
N ARG A 99 0.69 -10.57 -2.50
CA ARG A 99 -0.36 -10.34 -3.51
C ARG A 99 -1.73 -10.12 -2.86
N ARG A 100 -2.04 -10.90 -1.82
CA ARG A 100 -3.31 -10.80 -1.10
C ARG A 100 -3.45 -9.44 -0.40
N PHE A 101 -2.43 -8.99 0.33
CA PHE A 101 -2.48 -7.68 0.99
C PHE A 101 -2.55 -6.52 0.00
N ALA A 102 -1.81 -6.59 -1.11
CA ALA A 102 -1.90 -5.62 -2.19
C ALA A 102 -3.30 -5.58 -2.83
N ALA A 103 -3.90 -6.76 -3.07
CA ALA A 103 -5.24 -6.85 -3.60
C ALA A 103 -6.30 -6.36 -2.61
N GLU A 104 -6.18 -6.68 -1.33
CA GLU A 104 -7.12 -6.24 -0.27
C GLU A 104 -7.08 -4.73 -0.08
N SER A 105 -5.89 -4.14 -0.02
CA SER A 105 -5.70 -2.69 0.05
C SER A 105 -6.19 -1.98 -1.22
N PHE A 106 -5.91 -2.50 -2.41
CA PHE A 106 -6.41 -1.89 -3.65
C PHE A 106 -7.94 -2.05 -3.83
N ALA A 107 -8.51 -3.17 -3.40
CA ALA A 107 -9.96 -3.39 -3.43
C ALA A 107 -10.72 -2.36 -2.59
N TYR A 108 -10.09 -1.73 -1.60
CA TYR A 108 -10.68 -0.57 -0.91
C TYR A 108 -10.95 0.58 -1.89
N LEU A 109 -10.01 0.91 -2.78
CA LEU A 109 -10.17 1.98 -3.78
C LEU A 109 -11.23 1.62 -4.82
N LEU A 110 -11.20 0.39 -5.34
CA LEU A 110 -12.19 -0.07 -6.32
C LEU A 110 -13.63 0.00 -5.80
N ARG A 111 -13.85 -0.35 -4.52
CA ARG A 111 -15.19 -0.24 -3.88
C ARG A 111 -15.68 1.19 -3.72
N LYS A 112 -14.80 2.19 -3.86
CA LYS A 112 -15.12 3.61 -3.78
C LYS A 112 -15.28 4.26 -5.15
N CYS A 113 -14.84 3.57 -6.22
CA CYS A 113 -15.09 3.99 -7.58
C CYS A 113 -16.60 3.91 -7.90
N PRO A 114 -17.18 4.94 -8.55
CA PRO A 114 -18.56 4.86 -9.03
C PRO A 114 -18.73 3.69 -10.01
N ALA A 115 -19.82 2.93 -9.89
CA ALA A 115 -20.07 1.77 -10.73
C ALA A 115 -20.08 2.10 -12.24
N ALA A 116 -20.49 3.32 -12.60
CA ALA A 116 -20.50 3.80 -13.98
C ALA A 116 -19.10 3.99 -14.59
N GLU A 117 -18.08 4.18 -13.76
CA GLU A 117 -16.69 4.42 -14.20
C GLU A 117 -15.82 3.15 -14.09
N LEU A 118 -16.32 2.11 -13.42
CA LEU A 118 -15.55 0.92 -13.10
C LEU A 118 -15.09 0.16 -14.35
N ASP A 119 -15.97 -0.01 -15.34
CA ASP A 119 -15.65 -0.74 -16.58
C ASP A 119 -14.53 -0.03 -17.36
N ASP A 120 -14.58 1.30 -17.43
CA ASP A 120 -13.55 2.11 -18.08
C ASP A 120 -12.22 2.08 -17.30
N VAL A 121 -12.28 2.09 -15.97
CA VAL A 121 -11.10 1.95 -15.11
C VAL A 121 -10.46 0.58 -15.30
N VAL A 122 -11.24 -0.49 -15.25
CA VAL A 122 -10.73 -1.86 -15.40
C VAL A 122 -10.15 -2.06 -16.78
N SER A 123 -10.79 -1.56 -17.84
CA SER A 123 -10.27 -1.65 -19.21
C SER A 123 -8.91 -0.97 -19.33
N ARG A 124 -8.77 0.26 -18.83
CA ARG A 124 -7.48 0.98 -18.81
C ARG A 124 -6.40 0.22 -18.04
N MET A 125 -6.74 -0.34 -16.87
CA MET A 125 -5.80 -1.11 -16.07
C MET A 125 -5.35 -2.40 -16.76
N LEU A 126 -6.22 -3.04 -17.54
CA LEU A 126 -5.87 -4.21 -18.32
C LEU A 126 -4.98 -3.85 -19.50
N ASP A 127 -5.26 -2.74 -20.19
CA ASP A 127 -4.43 -2.24 -21.30
C ASP A 127 -3.02 -1.87 -20.82
N ASP A 128 -2.92 -1.23 -19.65
CA ASP A 128 -1.63 -0.86 -19.02
C ASP A 128 -0.80 -2.08 -18.55
N ALA A 129 -1.42 -3.25 -18.41
CA ALA A 129 -0.78 -4.47 -17.91
C ALA A 129 -0.24 -5.40 -19.02
N GLN A 130 -0.46 -5.07 -20.29
CA GLN A 130 0.03 -5.82 -21.46
C GLN A 130 1.41 -5.35 -21.92
#